data_AF-A0A7C5NR34-F1
#
_entry.id   AF-A0A7C5NR34-F1
#
_cell.length_a   1.000
_cell.length_b   1.000
_cell.length_c   1.000
_cell.angle_alpha   90.00
_cell.angle_beta   90.00
_cell.angle_gamma   90.00
#
_symmetry.space_group_name_H-M   'P 1'
#
loop_
_entity.id
_entity.type
_entity.pdbx_description
1 polymer ?
#
loop_
_entity_poly.entity_id
_entity_poly.type
_entity_poly.pdbx_seq_one_letter_code
_entity_poly.pdbx_strand_id
1 'polypeptide(L)'
;MSARKQNVSLEVIASLCKRRGFIFQGSEIYGGINGFWDYGPLGCELKRNIRDSWWKAMVLSRDDVVGLDAAIIMHPRTWEASGHLSGFVDPMVDCRSCKKRFKADQLCEEQGKKLIPEYESDGKTIKSYMLPEGIKCPACGSTALTEPRAFNLMFKTFVGPVEDESAVAYLRPETAQGIFCQYPNILAISRLSIPFGIAQIGKAFRNEINPRNYTFRSREFEQMELEFFIKPGTDKEWHDYWIKARMEWYTSIGLPSESLNKHVYSKDELAHYASACVDILYEFPFGLQELEGIAARGDFDLRMHQTYSGKSMEYFDPQTKEKY
;
A
#
# COMPACT_ATOMS: atom_id res chain seq x y z
N MET A 1 30.98 12.86 -22.92
CA MET A 1 29.82 13.59 -23.47
C MET A 1 28.60 13.14 -22.68
N SER A 2 28.14 13.94 -21.73
CA SER A 2 26.91 13.67 -20.97
C SER A 2 25.73 13.74 -21.95
N ALA A 3 25.09 12.61 -22.22
CA ALA A 3 23.83 12.61 -22.96
C ALA A 3 22.86 13.48 -22.14
N ARG A 4 22.37 14.57 -22.73
CA ARG A 4 21.28 15.36 -22.14
C ARG A 4 20.17 14.38 -21.75
N LYS A 5 19.91 14.19 -20.45
CA LYS A 5 18.66 13.57 -19.95
C LYS A 5 17.53 14.38 -20.59
N GLN A 6 16.93 13.87 -21.66
CA GLN A 6 15.69 14.44 -22.17
C GLN A 6 14.66 14.19 -21.08
N ASN A 7 14.14 15.25 -20.46
CA ASN A 7 13.04 15.14 -19.51
C ASN A 7 11.78 14.72 -20.27
N VAL A 8 11.56 13.42 -20.37
CA VAL A 8 10.37 12.83 -21.01
C VAL A 8 9.19 12.97 -20.05
N SER A 9 8.13 13.70 -20.43
CA SER A 9 6.96 13.87 -19.55
C SER A 9 6.17 12.57 -19.36
N LEU A 10 5.40 12.47 -18.27
CA LEU A 10 4.51 11.34 -18.01
C LEU A 10 3.49 11.14 -19.15
N GLU A 11 3.02 12.22 -19.77
CA GLU A 11 2.10 12.17 -20.91
C GLU A 11 2.73 11.47 -22.13
N VAL A 12 4.01 11.73 -22.39
CA VAL A 12 4.75 11.06 -23.47
C VAL A 12 4.89 9.57 -23.18
N ILE A 13 5.19 9.20 -21.92
CA ILE A 13 5.26 7.81 -21.48
C ILE A 13 3.90 7.11 -21.63
N ALA A 14 2.82 7.70 -21.11
CA ALA A 14 1.47 7.14 -21.20
C ALA A 14 1.02 6.96 -22.66
N SER A 15 1.32 7.93 -23.53
CA SER A 15 1.05 7.86 -24.97
C SER A 15 1.83 6.72 -25.64
N LEU A 16 3.11 6.52 -25.28
CA LEU A 16 3.91 5.40 -25.77
C LEU A 16 3.34 4.06 -25.29
N CYS A 17 3.03 3.95 -23.99
CA CYS A 17 2.46 2.75 -23.39
C CYS A 17 1.18 2.31 -24.12
N LYS A 18 0.29 3.26 -24.41
CA LYS A 18 -0.93 2.99 -25.19
C LYS A 18 -0.60 2.56 -26.62
N ARG A 19 0.22 3.32 -27.35
CA ARG A 19 0.52 3.03 -28.78
C ARG A 19 1.30 1.73 -28.99
N ARG A 20 2.04 1.25 -27.99
CA ARG A 20 2.87 0.04 -28.08
C ARG A 20 2.27 -1.17 -27.37
N GLY A 21 1.08 -1.04 -26.78
CA GLY A 21 0.40 -2.17 -26.14
C GLY A 21 0.99 -2.58 -24.80
N PHE A 22 1.42 -1.60 -24.00
CA PHE A 22 1.79 -1.82 -22.60
C PHE A 22 0.58 -1.68 -21.67
N ILE A 23 -0.07 -0.53 -21.67
CA ILE A 23 -1.14 -0.22 -20.70
C ILE A 23 -2.26 0.52 -21.43
N PHE A 24 -3.49 0.08 -21.17
CA PHE A 24 -4.74 0.65 -21.68
C PHE A 24 -5.65 1.08 -20.54
N GLN A 25 -6.54 2.03 -20.82
CA GLN A 25 -7.59 2.39 -19.86
C GLN A 25 -8.55 1.20 -19.71
N GLY A 26 -8.79 0.75 -18.48
CA GLY A 26 -9.74 -0.32 -18.21
C GLY A 26 -11.13 0.05 -18.72
N SER A 27 -11.77 -0.85 -19.48
CA SER A 27 -13.09 -0.64 -20.10
C SER A 27 -13.17 0.58 -21.05
N GLU A 28 -12.09 0.89 -21.77
CA GLU A 28 -11.98 2.10 -22.62
C GLU A 28 -13.15 2.29 -23.60
N ILE A 29 -13.66 1.22 -24.21
CA ILE A 29 -14.78 1.29 -25.18
C ILE A 29 -16.09 1.80 -24.57
N TYR A 30 -16.23 1.71 -23.24
CA TYR A 30 -17.39 2.19 -22.50
C TYR A 30 -17.14 3.56 -21.83
N GLY A 31 -16.08 4.26 -22.23
CA GLY A 31 -15.65 5.53 -21.64
C GLY A 31 -14.64 5.38 -20.50
N GLY A 32 -14.29 4.14 -20.12
CA GLY A 32 -13.32 3.83 -19.09
C GLY A 32 -13.83 4.01 -17.66
N ILE A 33 -13.12 3.40 -16.70
CA ILE A 33 -13.32 3.61 -15.27
C ILE A 33 -12.01 4.09 -14.65
N ASN A 34 -12.01 5.33 -14.14
CA ASN A 34 -10.81 5.94 -13.56
C ASN A 34 -10.21 5.08 -12.45
N GLY A 35 -8.89 4.88 -12.50
CA GLY A 35 -8.12 4.09 -11.53
C GLY A 35 -8.01 2.59 -11.87
N PHE A 36 -8.56 2.13 -12.99
CA PHE A 36 -8.42 0.74 -13.46
C PHE A 36 -7.71 0.70 -14.81
N TRP A 37 -6.78 -0.23 -14.97
CA TRP A 37 -5.87 -0.30 -16.11
C TRP A 37 -5.69 -1.74 -16.59
N ASP A 38 -5.71 -1.93 -17.91
CA ASP A 38 -5.46 -3.22 -18.56
C ASP A 38 -4.03 -3.27 -19.10
N TYR A 39 -3.31 -4.36 -18.85
CA TYR A 39 -1.96 -4.57 -19.37
C TYR A 39 -2.03 -5.31 -20.71
N GLY A 40 -1.64 -4.64 -21.80
CA GLY A 40 -1.63 -5.20 -23.16
C GLY A 40 -0.49 -6.21 -23.41
N PRO A 41 -0.30 -6.69 -24.64
CA PRO A 41 0.64 -7.78 -24.95
C PRO A 41 2.08 -7.56 -24.47
N LEU A 42 2.63 -6.34 -24.59
CA LEU A 42 3.99 -6.07 -24.09
C LEU A 42 3.99 -5.78 -22.58
N GLY A 43 2.91 -5.18 -22.07
CA GLY A 43 2.79 -4.84 -20.67
C GLY A 43 2.62 -6.05 -19.78
N CYS A 44 1.85 -7.06 -20.22
CA CYS A 44 1.65 -8.29 -19.45
C CYS A 44 2.95 -9.09 -19.35
N GLU A 45 3.76 -9.13 -20.41
CA GLU A 45 5.08 -9.79 -20.39
C GLU A 45 6.09 -9.03 -19.53
N LEU A 46 6.16 -7.70 -19.64
CA LEU A 46 7.03 -6.89 -18.77
C LEU A 46 6.66 -7.07 -17.29
N LYS A 47 5.36 -6.97 -16.98
CA LYS A 47 4.85 -7.16 -15.62
C LYS A 47 5.15 -8.56 -15.08
N ARG A 48 4.96 -9.60 -15.90
CA ARG A 48 5.33 -10.98 -15.58
C ARG A 48 6.83 -11.11 -15.29
N ASN A 49 7.69 -10.56 -16.15
CA ASN A 49 9.14 -10.64 -15.97
C ASN A 49 9.62 -9.96 -14.68
N ILE A 50 9.05 -8.80 -14.34
CA ILE A 50 9.35 -8.12 -13.07
C ILE A 50 8.91 -8.99 -11.89
N ARG A 51 7.69 -9.53 -11.95
CA ARG A 51 7.13 -10.40 -10.91
C ARG A 51 7.97 -11.65 -10.68
N ASP A 52 8.32 -12.34 -11.77
CA ASP A 52 9.06 -13.59 -11.72
C ASP A 52 10.52 -13.35 -11.26
N SER A 53 11.11 -12.20 -11.64
CA SER A 53 12.41 -11.75 -11.12
C SER A 53 12.37 -11.50 -9.61
N TRP A 54 11.33 -10.84 -9.12
CA TRP A 54 11.13 -10.61 -7.69
C TRP A 54 10.95 -11.93 -6.94
N TRP A 55 10.07 -12.81 -7.44
CA TRP A 55 9.80 -14.10 -6.80
C TRP A 55 11.05 -14.98 -6.74
N LYS A 56 11.85 -14.99 -7.81
CA LYS A 56 13.14 -15.67 -7.81
C LYS A 56 14.06 -15.12 -6.72
N ALA A 57 14.23 -13.80 -6.65
CA ALA A 57 15.15 -13.17 -5.70
C ALA A 57 14.71 -13.30 -4.24
N MET A 58 13.41 -13.19 -3.98
CA MET A 58 12.86 -13.14 -2.63
C MET A 58 12.47 -14.50 -2.08
N VAL A 59 12.19 -15.49 -2.94
CA VAL A 59 11.72 -16.82 -2.53
C VAL A 59 12.66 -17.90 -3.03
N LEU A 60 12.81 -18.07 -4.35
CA LEU A 60 13.51 -19.25 -4.90
C LEU A 60 15.03 -19.24 -4.69
N SER A 61 15.64 -18.08 -4.47
CA SER A 61 17.07 -17.92 -4.20
C SER A 61 17.38 -17.80 -2.71
N ARG A 62 16.42 -18.14 -1.84
CA ARG A 62 16.53 -18.06 -0.39
C ARG A 62 16.06 -19.35 0.26
N ASP A 63 16.69 -19.72 1.37
CA ASP A 63 16.29 -20.88 2.17
C ASP A 63 15.41 -20.49 3.37
N ASP A 64 15.26 -19.18 3.63
CA ASP A 64 14.57 -18.60 4.78
C ASP A 64 13.24 -17.93 4.41
N VAL A 65 12.77 -18.02 3.17
CA VAL A 65 11.49 -17.42 2.74
C VAL A 65 10.64 -18.44 1.99
N VAL A 66 9.36 -18.52 2.35
CA VAL A 66 8.35 -19.35 1.67
C VAL A 66 7.29 -18.50 0.98
N GLY A 67 6.63 -19.07 -0.02
CA GLY A 67 5.55 -18.40 -0.74
C GLY A 67 4.16 -18.67 -0.17
N LEU A 68 3.26 -17.69 -0.29
CA LEU A 68 1.83 -17.80 -0.02
C LEU A 68 1.03 -17.14 -1.14
N ASP A 69 -0.15 -17.69 -1.45
CA ASP A 69 -1.20 -17.05 -2.25
C ASP A 69 -2.52 -17.12 -1.47
N ALA A 70 -2.85 -16.04 -0.78
CA ALA A 70 -4.06 -15.93 0.03
C ALA A 70 -5.22 -15.33 -0.79
N ALA A 71 -6.45 -15.66 -0.40
CA ALA A 71 -7.65 -15.11 -1.00
C ALA A 71 -7.72 -13.57 -0.92
N ILE A 72 -8.38 -12.96 -1.90
CA ILE A 72 -8.65 -11.51 -1.92
C ILE A 72 -9.75 -11.14 -0.92
N ILE A 73 -10.80 -11.95 -0.86
CA ILE A 73 -11.92 -11.76 0.07
C ILE A 73 -11.56 -12.46 1.37
N MET A 74 -11.51 -11.69 2.45
CA MET A 74 -11.22 -12.18 3.79
C MET A 74 -12.35 -11.85 4.76
N HIS A 75 -12.40 -12.58 5.87
CA HIS A 75 -13.39 -12.36 6.91
C HIS A 75 -13.29 -10.90 7.46
N PRO A 76 -14.39 -10.16 7.65
CA PRO A 76 -14.37 -8.74 8.06
C PRO A 76 -13.54 -8.46 9.32
N ARG A 77 -13.59 -9.37 10.29
CA ARG A 77 -12.81 -9.30 11.53
C ARG A 77 -11.28 -9.21 11.32
N THR A 78 -10.75 -9.67 10.18
CA THR A 78 -9.34 -9.43 9.79
C THR A 78 -9.04 -7.94 9.66
N TRP A 79 -9.95 -7.18 9.05
CA TRP A 79 -9.81 -5.74 8.82
C TRP A 79 -10.11 -4.92 10.06
N GLU A 80 -10.94 -5.45 10.95
CA GLU A 80 -11.13 -4.90 12.30
C GLU A 80 -9.86 -5.05 13.14
N ALA A 81 -9.31 -6.27 13.21
CA ALA A 81 -8.11 -6.57 13.99
C ALA A 81 -6.90 -5.75 13.54
N SER A 82 -6.71 -5.61 12.23
CA SER A 82 -5.63 -4.80 11.66
C SER A 82 -5.88 -3.29 11.71
N GLY A 83 -7.05 -2.84 12.17
CA GLY A 83 -7.40 -1.42 12.27
C GLY A 83 -7.79 -0.77 10.93
N HIS A 84 -7.89 -1.51 9.83
CA HIS A 84 -8.26 -0.94 8.53
C HIS A 84 -9.69 -0.39 8.49
N LEU A 85 -10.63 -0.97 9.23
CA LEU A 85 -12.01 -0.47 9.23
C LEU A 85 -12.14 0.93 9.86
N SER A 86 -11.30 1.24 10.85
CA SER A 86 -11.31 2.53 11.56
C SER A 86 -10.26 3.52 11.05
N GLY A 87 -9.06 3.04 10.69
CA GLY A 87 -7.90 3.87 10.34
C GLY A 87 -7.63 4.03 8.85
N PHE A 88 -8.20 3.19 7.97
CA PHE A 88 -7.98 3.27 6.52
C PHE A 88 -8.97 4.24 5.86
N VAL A 89 -8.97 5.48 6.35
CA VAL A 89 -9.93 6.53 5.98
C VAL A 89 -9.22 7.77 5.46
N ASP A 90 -9.76 8.37 4.42
CA ASP A 90 -9.34 9.68 3.92
C ASP A 90 -10.37 10.77 4.25
N PRO A 91 -9.94 12.00 4.56
CA PRO A 91 -10.85 13.13 4.66
C PRO A 91 -11.35 13.50 3.26
N MET A 92 -12.67 13.44 3.05
CA MET A 92 -13.30 13.70 1.76
C MET A 92 -14.28 14.87 1.84
N VAL A 93 -14.31 15.69 0.79
CA VAL A 93 -15.28 16.78 0.62
C VAL A 93 -16.06 16.63 -0.69
N ASP A 94 -17.33 17.01 -0.67
CA ASP A 94 -18.22 17.04 -1.82
C ASP A 94 -18.44 18.51 -2.26
N CYS A 95 -18.28 18.82 -3.55
CA CYS A 95 -18.69 20.12 -4.08
C CYS A 95 -20.21 20.16 -4.23
N ARG A 96 -20.88 21.04 -3.49
CA ARG A 96 -22.35 21.16 -3.52
C ARG A 96 -22.88 21.55 -4.91
N SER A 97 -22.09 22.29 -5.68
CA SER A 97 -22.44 22.77 -7.02
C SER A 97 -22.30 21.70 -8.11
N CYS A 98 -21.17 20.98 -8.19
CA CYS A 98 -20.92 20.01 -9.27
C CYS A 98 -20.95 18.54 -8.84
N LYS A 99 -21.16 18.27 -7.54
CA LYS A 99 -21.23 16.94 -6.91
C LYS A 99 -19.96 16.09 -7.02
N LYS A 100 -18.86 16.65 -7.52
CA LYS A 100 -17.55 15.98 -7.53
C LYS A 100 -16.99 15.89 -6.11
N ARG A 101 -16.23 14.83 -5.88
CA ARG A 101 -15.59 14.48 -4.60
C ARG A 101 -14.10 14.69 -4.70
N PHE A 102 -13.54 15.21 -3.61
CA PHE A 102 -12.12 15.52 -3.52
C PHE A 102 -11.58 15.02 -2.19
N LYS A 103 -10.39 14.45 -2.21
CA LYS A 103 -9.58 14.24 -1.01
C LYS A 103 -9.19 15.61 -0.45
N ALA A 104 -9.55 15.87 0.80
CA ALA A 104 -9.57 17.22 1.36
C ALA A 104 -8.16 17.79 1.60
N ASP A 105 -7.23 16.96 2.04
CA ASP A 105 -5.81 17.28 2.22
C ASP A 105 -5.17 17.69 0.88
N GLN A 106 -5.33 16.86 -0.15
CA GLN A 106 -4.83 17.10 -1.48
C GLN A 106 -5.43 18.38 -2.09
N LEU A 107 -6.75 18.57 -1.92
CA LEU A 107 -7.43 19.77 -2.40
C LEU A 107 -6.86 21.06 -1.78
N CYS A 108 -6.44 21.00 -0.52
CA CYS A 108 -5.78 22.10 0.17
C CYS A 108 -4.36 22.31 -0.36
N GLU A 109 -3.57 21.24 -0.45
CA GLU A 109 -2.17 21.28 -0.88
C GLU A 109 -2.01 21.84 -2.30
N GLU A 110 -2.86 21.42 -3.23
CA GLU A 110 -2.89 21.92 -4.62
C GLU A 110 -3.19 23.44 -4.69
N GLN A 111 -3.81 23.99 -3.65
CA GLN A 111 -4.11 25.42 -3.51
C GLN A 111 -3.15 26.13 -2.55
N GLY A 112 -2.02 25.49 -2.20
CA GLY A 112 -0.99 26.05 -1.32
C GLY A 112 -1.44 26.20 0.14
N LYS A 113 -2.43 25.43 0.57
CA LYS A 113 -3.00 25.48 1.93
C LYS A 113 -2.87 24.11 2.60
N LYS A 114 -3.07 24.07 3.91
CA LYS A 114 -3.09 22.84 4.69
C LYS A 114 -4.48 22.59 5.26
N LEU A 115 -4.90 21.33 5.27
CA LEU A 115 -6.10 20.90 5.96
C LEU A 115 -5.94 21.14 7.46
N ILE A 116 -6.99 21.62 8.13
CA ILE A 116 -6.92 22.00 9.54
C ILE A 116 -7.47 20.83 10.37
N PRO A 117 -6.64 20.13 11.16
CA PRO A 117 -7.13 19.10 12.06
C PRO A 117 -7.84 19.71 13.27
N GLU A 118 -8.95 19.12 13.67
CA GLU A 118 -9.62 19.39 14.94
C GLU A 118 -9.35 18.22 15.88
N TYR A 119 -8.81 18.52 17.06
CA TYR A 119 -8.45 17.50 18.04
C TYR A 119 -9.58 17.29 19.05
N GLU A 120 -9.68 16.06 19.56
CA GLU A 120 -10.45 15.74 20.76
C GLU A 120 -9.85 16.45 21.98
N SER A 121 -10.56 16.38 23.11
CA SER A 121 -10.12 16.97 24.38
C SER A 121 -8.76 16.47 24.89
N ASP A 122 -8.27 15.34 24.38
CA ASP A 122 -6.95 14.78 24.71
C ASP A 122 -5.78 15.49 24.00
N GLY A 123 -6.08 16.38 23.04
CA GLY A 123 -5.10 17.12 22.25
C GLY A 123 -4.23 16.26 21.33
N LYS A 124 -4.57 14.98 21.13
CA LYS A 124 -3.79 14.02 20.36
C LYS A 124 -4.60 13.32 19.29
N THR A 125 -5.86 12.99 19.57
CA THR A 125 -6.74 12.29 18.64
C THR A 125 -7.42 13.31 17.74
N ILE A 126 -7.30 13.13 16.42
CA ILE A 126 -8.02 13.99 15.46
C ILE A 126 -9.48 13.54 15.43
N LYS A 127 -10.38 14.44 15.78
CA LYS A 127 -11.83 14.27 15.74
C LYS A 127 -12.40 14.47 14.34
N SER A 128 -11.97 15.55 13.70
CA SER A 128 -12.50 16.02 12.42
C SER A 128 -11.47 16.88 11.72
N TYR A 129 -11.79 17.28 10.49
CA TYR A 129 -10.99 18.21 9.72
C TYR A 129 -11.86 19.36 9.24
N MET A 130 -11.27 20.55 9.16
CA MET A 130 -11.86 21.73 8.55
C MET A 130 -11.10 22.16 7.30
N LEU A 131 -11.85 22.65 6.31
CA LEU A 131 -11.25 23.31 5.15
C LEU A 131 -10.82 24.73 5.54
N PRO A 132 -9.61 25.17 5.14
CA PRO A 132 -9.21 26.57 5.28
C PRO A 132 -10.09 27.48 4.40
N GLU A 133 -10.20 28.76 4.78
CA GLU A 133 -11.03 29.71 4.03
C GLU A 133 -10.58 29.86 2.58
N GLY A 134 -11.55 30.00 1.66
CA GLY A 134 -11.29 30.29 0.26
C GLY A 134 -10.78 29.12 -0.58
N ILE A 135 -10.91 27.88 -0.09
CA ILE A 135 -10.72 26.68 -0.93
C ILE A 135 -11.80 26.65 -2.02
N LYS A 136 -11.36 26.47 -3.26
CA LYS A 136 -12.24 26.39 -4.43
C LYS A 136 -12.26 24.98 -4.99
N CYS A 137 -13.40 24.58 -5.53
CA CYS A 137 -13.53 23.38 -6.32
C CYS A 137 -12.73 23.55 -7.63
N PRO A 138 -11.74 22.68 -7.94
CA PRO A 138 -10.94 22.80 -9.15
C PRO A 138 -11.75 22.55 -10.43
N ALA A 139 -12.88 21.85 -10.31
CA ALA A 139 -13.70 21.50 -11.46
C ALA A 139 -14.69 22.59 -11.89
N CYS A 140 -15.13 23.48 -10.99
CA CYS A 140 -16.13 24.51 -11.31
C CYS A 140 -15.91 25.87 -10.64
N GLY A 141 -14.84 26.04 -9.85
CA GLY A 141 -14.50 27.30 -9.18
C GLY A 141 -15.36 27.64 -7.96
N SER A 142 -16.41 26.87 -7.65
CA SER A 142 -17.29 27.10 -6.50
C SER A 142 -16.57 26.92 -5.17
N THR A 143 -16.88 27.76 -4.18
CA THR A 143 -16.45 27.64 -2.79
C THR A 143 -17.44 26.84 -1.93
N ALA A 144 -18.59 26.44 -2.49
CA ALA A 144 -19.62 25.68 -1.78
C ALA A 144 -19.22 24.20 -1.65
N LEU A 145 -18.26 23.92 -0.77
CA LEU A 145 -17.81 22.57 -0.40
C LEU A 145 -18.52 22.14 0.89
N THR A 146 -18.69 20.82 1.09
CA THR A 146 -19.11 20.28 2.39
C THR A 146 -17.96 20.32 3.38
N GLU A 147 -18.28 20.13 4.66
CA GLU A 147 -17.27 19.79 5.66
C GLU A 147 -16.59 18.46 5.30
N PRO A 148 -15.28 18.32 5.59
CA PRO A 148 -14.57 17.06 5.46
C PRO A 148 -15.22 15.96 6.29
N ARG A 149 -15.37 14.77 5.70
CA ARG A 149 -15.85 13.56 6.40
C ARG A 149 -14.93 12.38 6.11
N ALA A 150 -14.83 11.46 7.05
CA ALA A 150 -14.06 10.23 6.86
C ALA A 150 -14.68 9.36 5.76
N PHE A 151 -13.85 8.88 4.86
CA PHE A 151 -14.23 7.94 3.81
C PHE A 151 -13.29 6.74 3.84
N ASN A 152 -13.83 5.55 4.16
CA ASN A 152 -13.04 4.33 4.18
C ASN A 152 -12.66 3.91 2.75
N LEU A 153 -11.37 3.67 2.54
CA LEU A 153 -10.80 3.35 1.24
C LEU A 153 -10.91 1.86 0.88
N MET A 154 -11.50 1.01 1.70
CA MET A 154 -11.71 -0.40 1.33
C MET A 154 -12.92 -0.54 0.40
N PHE A 155 -12.78 -1.39 -0.63
CA PHE A 155 -13.94 -1.79 -1.43
C PHE A 155 -14.81 -2.77 -0.65
N LYS A 156 -16.02 -2.34 -0.32
CA LYS A 156 -17.05 -3.17 0.32
C LYS A 156 -17.79 -4.01 -0.73
N THR A 157 -18.04 -5.27 -0.41
CA THR A 157 -18.88 -6.21 -1.17
C THR A 157 -19.75 -7.02 -0.21
N PHE A 158 -20.58 -7.91 -0.75
CA PHE A 158 -21.35 -8.89 0.00
C PHE A 158 -21.00 -10.31 -0.48
N VAL A 159 -20.98 -11.27 0.45
CA VAL A 159 -20.74 -12.70 0.18
C VAL A 159 -22.03 -13.46 0.42
N GLY A 160 -22.55 -14.08 -0.63
CA GLY A 160 -23.79 -14.84 -0.59
C GLY A 160 -24.93 -14.15 -1.35
N PRO A 161 -26.11 -14.77 -1.40
CA PRO A 161 -27.23 -14.31 -2.22
C PRO A 161 -28.01 -13.14 -1.62
N VAL A 162 -27.76 -12.80 -0.34
CA VAL A 162 -28.46 -11.74 0.38
C VAL A 162 -27.46 -10.66 0.78
N GLU A 163 -27.75 -9.41 0.40
CA GLU A 163 -26.95 -8.24 0.74
C GLU A 163 -27.37 -7.67 2.10
N ASP A 164 -27.00 -8.35 3.18
CA ASP A 164 -27.21 -7.89 4.56
C ASP A 164 -25.89 -7.64 5.31
N GLU A 165 -25.99 -7.16 6.55
CA GLU A 165 -24.82 -6.82 7.37
C GLU A 165 -23.93 -8.04 7.67
N SER A 166 -24.52 -9.24 7.78
CA SER A 166 -23.78 -10.48 8.03
C SER A 166 -23.00 -10.97 6.80
N ALA A 167 -23.45 -10.58 5.62
CA ALA A 167 -22.81 -10.90 4.34
C ALA A 167 -21.68 -9.93 3.96
N VAL A 168 -21.48 -8.82 4.70
CA VAL A 168 -20.46 -7.82 4.35
C VAL A 168 -19.07 -8.45 4.28
N ALA A 169 -18.35 -8.15 3.21
CA ALA A 169 -16.93 -8.46 3.07
C ALA A 169 -16.21 -7.33 2.35
N TYR A 170 -14.89 -7.44 2.23
CA TYR A 170 -14.05 -6.42 1.62
C TYR A 170 -13.05 -7.05 0.67
N LEU A 171 -12.71 -6.33 -0.40
CA LEU A 171 -11.51 -6.62 -1.17
C LEU A 171 -10.32 -6.10 -0.38
N ARG A 172 -9.29 -6.93 -0.22
CA ARG A 172 -8.11 -6.58 0.56
C ARG A 172 -7.40 -5.31 0.05
N PRO A 173 -7.03 -4.35 0.93
CA PRO A 173 -6.29 -3.14 0.57
C PRO A 173 -4.77 -3.32 0.55
N GLU A 174 -4.30 -4.46 1.07
CA GLU A 174 -2.92 -4.94 1.08
C GLU A 174 -2.90 -6.47 1.08
N THR A 175 -1.74 -7.09 0.85
CA THR A 175 -1.61 -8.56 0.84
C THR A 175 -1.13 -9.12 2.18
N ALA A 176 -0.40 -8.33 2.98
CA ALA A 176 0.17 -8.66 4.28
C ALA A 176 -0.78 -9.39 5.25
N GLN A 177 -2.05 -8.96 5.34
CA GLN A 177 -3.01 -9.59 6.25
C GLN A 177 -3.27 -11.07 5.97
N GLY A 178 -3.17 -11.49 4.70
CA GLY A 178 -3.23 -12.91 4.33
C GLY A 178 -2.08 -13.71 4.93
N ILE A 179 -0.88 -13.12 4.96
CA ILE A 179 0.31 -13.72 5.54
C ILE A 179 0.15 -13.87 7.05
N PHE A 180 -0.24 -12.81 7.77
CA PHE A 180 -0.44 -12.88 9.22
C PHE A 180 -1.51 -13.90 9.62
N CYS A 181 -2.62 -14.00 8.86
CA CYS A 181 -3.67 -14.99 9.13
C CYS A 181 -3.18 -16.45 8.92
N GLN A 182 -2.21 -16.66 8.02
CA GLN A 182 -1.66 -17.98 7.70
C GLN A 182 -0.36 -18.30 8.43
N TYR A 183 0.20 -17.34 9.18
CA TYR A 183 1.41 -17.51 9.99
C TYR A 183 1.43 -18.83 10.80
N PRO A 184 0.42 -19.18 11.62
CA PRO A 184 0.48 -20.40 12.41
C PRO A 184 0.45 -21.67 11.56
N ASN A 185 -0.26 -21.66 10.42
CA ASN A 185 -0.30 -22.79 9.51
C ASN A 185 1.06 -22.98 8.82
N ILE A 186 1.68 -21.87 8.38
CA ILE A 186 2.97 -21.90 7.70
C ILE A 186 4.07 -22.30 8.67
N LEU A 187 4.09 -21.74 9.88
CA LEU A 187 5.04 -22.12 10.93
C LEU A 187 4.97 -23.62 11.25
N ALA A 188 3.76 -24.19 11.26
CA ALA A 188 3.57 -25.61 11.53
C ALA A 188 4.13 -26.54 10.44
N ILE A 189 4.18 -26.11 9.18
CA ILE A 189 4.58 -26.97 8.04
C ILE A 189 5.96 -26.66 7.46
N SER A 190 6.44 -25.42 7.58
CA SER A 190 7.64 -24.95 6.89
C SER A 190 8.94 -25.52 7.47
N ARG A 191 8.90 -25.98 8.73
CA ARG A 191 10.08 -26.38 9.53
C ARG A 191 11.13 -25.26 9.64
N LEU A 192 10.75 -24.02 9.35
CA LEU A 192 11.61 -22.85 9.48
C LEU A 192 11.66 -22.42 10.94
N SER A 193 12.83 -21.97 11.35
CA SER A 193 13.04 -21.29 12.63
C SER A 193 13.17 -19.80 12.36
N ILE A 194 12.82 -18.97 13.33
CA ILE A 194 13.12 -17.54 13.24
C ILE A 194 14.65 -17.33 13.14
N PRO A 195 15.14 -16.47 12.23
CA PRO A 195 14.36 -15.61 11.32
C PRO A 195 13.91 -16.32 10.04
N PHE A 196 12.69 -16.03 9.61
CA PHE A 196 12.14 -16.52 8.34
C PHE A 196 11.09 -15.58 7.77
N GLY A 197 10.77 -15.70 6.50
CA GLY A 197 9.79 -14.87 5.83
C GLY A 197 8.70 -15.63 5.09
N ILE A 198 7.61 -14.92 4.85
CA ILE A 198 6.51 -15.37 4.00
C ILE A 198 6.27 -14.27 2.97
N ALA A 199 6.45 -14.62 1.70
CA ALA A 199 6.27 -13.72 0.57
C ALA A 199 4.93 -13.98 -0.13
N GLN A 200 4.31 -12.91 -0.61
CA GLN A 200 3.11 -12.99 -1.43
C GLN A 200 3.15 -11.97 -2.56
N ILE A 201 2.65 -12.38 -3.72
CA ILE A 201 2.34 -11.47 -4.81
C ILE A 201 0.86 -11.59 -5.11
N GLY A 202 0.16 -10.46 -5.18
CA GLY A 202 -1.22 -10.49 -5.60
C GLY A 202 -1.88 -9.14 -5.68
N LYS A 203 -3.16 -9.16 -6.07
CA LYS A 203 -3.96 -7.93 -6.21
C LYS A 203 -4.32 -7.34 -4.85
N ALA A 204 -4.36 -6.02 -4.81
CA ALA A 204 -4.88 -5.21 -3.71
C ALA A 204 -5.74 -4.07 -4.28
N PHE A 205 -6.67 -3.60 -3.46
CA PHE A 205 -7.71 -2.67 -3.88
C PHE A 205 -7.85 -1.50 -2.91
N ARG A 206 -7.70 -0.28 -3.41
CA ARG A 206 -7.89 0.94 -2.63
C ARG A 206 -8.88 1.82 -3.36
N ASN A 207 -9.99 2.15 -2.74
CA ASN A 207 -11.08 2.96 -3.31
C ASN A 207 -10.70 4.45 -3.33
N GLU A 208 -9.60 4.76 -3.99
CA GLU A 208 -9.00 6.08 -4.10
C GLU A 208 -10.05 7.12 -4.57
N ILE A 209 -10.13 8.24 -3.87
CA ILE A 209 -11.13 9.28 -4.13
C ILE A 209 -10.82 9.96 -5.47
N ASN A 210 -9.54 10.28 -5.71
CA ASN A 210 -9.09 10.95 -6.93
C ASN A 210 -7.92 10.20 -7.59
N PRO A 211 -8.19 9.15 -8.38
CA PRO A 211 -7.17 8.51 -9.21
C PRO A 211 -6.49 9.53 -10.14
N ARG A 212 -5.16 9.62 -10.09
CA ARG A 212 -4.33 10.57 -10.84
C ARG A 212 -2.97 9.98 -11.19
N ASN A 213 -2.23 10.68 -12.05
CA ASN A 213 -0.87 10.31 -12.45
C ASN A 213 -0.78 8.89 -13.01
N TYR A 214 -1.68 8.52 -13.93
CA TYR A 214 -1.67 7.21 -14.59
C TYR A 214 -1.76 6.04 -13.58
N THR A 215 -0.80 5.12 -13.55
CA THR A 215 -0.83 3.94 -12.67
C THR A 215 -0.50 4.24 -11.19
N PHE A 216 -0.02 5.44 -10.84
CA PHE A 216 0.49 5.76 -9.49
C PHE A 216 -0.60 5.91 -8.41
N ARG A 217 -1.82 6.23 -8.82
CA ARG A 217 -3.00 6.26 -7.94
C ARG A 217 -4.11 5.45 -8.59
N SER A 218 -3.91 4.13 -8.57
CA SER A 218 -4.86 3.15 -9.10
C SER A 218 -5.75 2.60 -7.99
N ARG A 219 -6.94 2.12 -8.36
CA ARG A 219 -7.89 1.48 -7.45
C ARG A 219 -7.69 -0.02 -7.33
N GLU A 220 -7.08 -0.60 -8.35
CA GLU A 220 -6.64 -1.99 -8.39
C GLU A 220 -5.19 -2.00 -8.85
N PHE A 221 -4.35 -2.71 -8.11
CA PHE A 221 -2.93 -2.89 -8.45
C PHE A 221 -2.44 -4.22 -7.86
N GLU A 222 -1.20 -4.59 -8.19
CA GLU A 222 -0.53 -5.73 -7.59
C GLU A 222 0.59 -5.26 -6.69
N GLN A 223 0.75 -5.95 -5.57
CA GLN A 223 1.85 -5.76 -4.65
C GLN A 223 2.68 -7.03 -4.56
N MET A 224 3.94 -6.86 -4.20
CA MET A 224 4.87 -7.93 -3.89
C MET A 224 5.38 -7.64 -2.48
N GLU A 225 4.85 -8.35 -1.49
CA GLU A 225 5.11 -8.09 -0.08
C GLU A 225 5.81 -9.30 0.56
N LEU A 226 6.71 -9.01 1.49
CA LEU A 226 7.39 -9.98 2.33
C LEU A 226 7.19 -9.58 3.78
N GLU A 227 6.60 -10.47 4.57
CA GLU A 227 6.64 -10.36 6.02
C GLU A 227 7.79 -11.23 6.54
N PHE A 228 8.81 -10.60 7.12
CA PHE A 228 10.01 -11.28 7.64
C PHE A 228 9.98 -11.28 9.17
N PHE A 229 9.74 -12.45 9.75
CA PHE A 229 9.60 -12.68 11.18
C PHE A 229 10.96 -12.89 11.82
N ILE A 230 11.27 -12.08 12.83
CA ILE A 230 12.59 -12.00 13.45
C ILE A 230 12.49 -12.12 14.97
N LYS A 231 13.63 -12.34 15.63
CA LYS A 231 13.69 -12.32 17.09
C LYS A 231 13.57 -10.87 17.60
N PRO A 232 12.76 -10.59 18.63
CA PRO A 232 12.68 -9.26 19.22
C PRO A 232 14.05 -8.70 19.61
N GLY A 233 14.31 -7.44 19.26
CA GLY A 233 15.59 -6.77 19.52
C GLY A 233 16.61 -6.91 18.39
N THR A 234 16.30 -7.65 17.32
CA THR A 234 17.13 -7.74 16.10
C THR A 234 16.60 -6.85 14.96
N ASP A 235 15.60 -6.02 15.23
CA ASP A 235 14.88 -5.18 14.26
C ASP A 235 15.81 -4.33 13.40
N LYS A 236 16.77 -3.63 14.02
CA LYS A 236 17.68 -2.73 13.31
C LYS A 236 18.55 -3.48 12.30
N GLU A 237 19.07 -4.65 12.69
CA GLU A 237 19.95 -5.46 11.84
C GLU A 237 19.21 -5.93 10.58
N TRP A 238 18.02 -6.49 10.76
CA TRP A 238 17.20 -6.99 9.65
C TRP A 238 16.63 -5.88 8.79
N HIS A 239 16.27 -4.74 9.38
CA HIS A 239 15.82 -3.57 8.64
C HIS A 239 16.91 -3.01 7.72
N ASP A 240 18.14 -2.84 8.25
CA ASP A 240 19.29 -2.41 7.46
C ASP A 240 19.64 -3.42 6.34
N TYR A 241 19.56 -4.73 6.64
CA TYR A 241 19.75 -5.80 5.67
C TYR A 241 18.75 -5.69 4.51
N TRP A 242 17.45 -5.60 4.80
CA TRP A 242 16.42 -5.54 3.77
C TRP A 242 16.51 -4.27 2.94
N ILE A 243 16.77 -3.10 3.54
CA ILE A 243 16.99 -1.86 2.79
C ILE A 243 18.11 -2.04 1.75
N LYS A 244 19.22 -2.66 2.14
CA LYS A 244 20.33 -2.91 1.23
C LYS A 244 19.94 -3.91 0.13
N ALA A 245 19.39 -5.06 0.50
CA ALA A 245 19.02 -6.11 -0.43
C ALA A 245 18.00 -5.63 -1.49
N ARG A 246 17.02 -4.82 -1.08
CA ARG A 246 15.99 -4.28 -1.98
C ARG A 246 16.55 -3.22 -2.94
N MET A 247 17.43 -2.33 -2.47
CA MET A 247 18.15 -1.38 -3.33
C MET A 247 19.02 -2.09 -4.38
N GLU A 248 19.71 -3.16 -3.99
CA GLU A 248 20.52 -3.98 -4.89
C GLU A 248 19.64 -4.69 -5.94
N TRP A 249 18.49 -5.21 -5.54
CA TRP A 249 17.54 -5.83 -6.47
C TRP A 249 17.03 -4.84 -7.53
N TYR A 250 16.62 -3.63 -7.13
CA TYR A 250 16.19 -2.60 -8.08
C TYR A 250 17.28 -2.23 -9.10
N THR A 251 18.53 -2.13 -8.65
CA THR A 251 19.67 -1.90 -9.54
C THR A 251 19.88 -3.09 -10.47
N SER A 252 19.72 -4.33 -9.98
CA SER A 252 19.91 -5.56 -10.75
C SER A 252 18.91 -5.74 -11.89
N ILE A 253 17.70 -5.18 -11.76
CA ILE A 253 16.67 -5.20 -12.81
C ILE A 253 16.73 -3.98 -13.75
N GLY A 254 17.77 -3.16 -13.63
CA GLY A 254 18.10 -2.09 -14.57
C GLY A 254 17.68 -0.68 -14.18
N LEU A 255 17.24 -0.43 -12.94
CA LEU A 255 17.04 0.95 -12.47
C LEU A 255 18.38 1.64 -12.20
N PRO A 256 18.62 2.85 -12.71
CA PRO A 256 19.84 3.60 -12.44
C PRO A 256 19.96 3.96 -10.95
N SER A 257 21.10 3.63 -10.35
CA SER A 257 21.36 3.88 -8.92
C SER A 257 21.22 5.36 -8.52
N GLU A 258 21.56 6.27 -9.43
CA GLU A 258 21.49 7.72 -9.22
C GLU A 258 20.06 8.26 -9.20
N SER A 259 19.08 7.49 -9.70
CA SER A 259 17.67 7.83 -9.66
C SER A 259 16.92 7.13 -8.50
N LEU A 260 17.60 6.26 -7.75
CA LEU A 260 17.08 5.64 -6.53
C LEU A 260 17.47 6.46 -5.30
N ASN A 261 16.49 6.77 -4.46
CA ASN A 261 16.65 7.57 -3.26
C ASN A 261 16.01 6.85 -2.07
N LYS A 262 16.31 7.34 -0.86
CA LYS A 262 15.70 6.85 0.38
C LYS A 262 15.05 7.99 1.11
N HIS A 263 13.83 7.77 1.59
CA HIS A 263 13.21 8.62 2.59
C HIS A 263 13.13 7.86 3.91
N VAL A 264 13.83 8.37 4.92
CA VAL A 264 13.84 7.79 6.27
C VAL A 264 12.84 8.57 7.10
N TYR A 265 11.81 7.89 7.60
CA TYR A 265 10.75 8.50 8.39
C TYR A 265 11.29 8.98 9.74
N SER A 266 10.93 10.20 10.13
CA SER A 266 11.13 10.67 11.49
C SER A 266 10.12 10.04 12.44
N LYS A 267 10.36 10.15 13.76
CA LYS A 267 9.44 9.58 14.77
C LYS A 267 8.01 10.10 14.66
N ASP A 268 7.82 11.33 14.20
CA ASP A 268 6.51 11.96 14.08
C ASP A 268 5.76 11.52 12.81
N GLU A 269 6.46 10.95 11.83
CA GLU A 269 5.91 10.45 10.57
C GLU A 269 5.60 8.94 10.62
N LEU A 270 6.19 8.22 11.57
CA LEU A 270 5.97 6.78 11.73
C LEU A 270 4.52 6.48 12.11
N ALA A 271 3.97 5.41 11.52
CA ALA A 271 2.75 4.82 12.01
C ALA A 271 2.94 4.40 13.48
N HIS A 272 1.86 4.48 14.28
CA HIS A 272 1.90 4.23 15.72
C HIS A 272 2.48 2.86 16.15
N TYR A 273 2.51 1.89 15.24
CA TYR A 273 3.07 0.55 15.45
C TYR A 273 4.48 0.35 14.87
N ALA A 274 4.99 1.27 14.04
CA ALA A 274 6.27 1.09 13.36
C ALA A 274 7.44 1.63 14.21
N SER A 275 8.48 0.83 14.39
CA SER A 275 9.72 1.24 15.05
C SER A 275 10.71 1.93 14.10
N ALA A 276 10.63 1.62 12.80
CA ALA A 276 11.36 2.30 11.73
C ALA A 276 10.64 2.09 10.39
N CYS A 277 10.80 3.04 9.46
CA CYS A 277 10.33 2.90 8.09
C CYS A 277 11.28 3.63 7.14
N VAL A 278 11.57 3.00 6.00
CA VAL A 278 12.31 3.61 4.90
C VAL A 278 11.58 3.33 3.60
N ASP A 279 11.28 4.39 2.86
CA ASP A 279 10.78 4.26 1.50
C ASP A 279 11.94 4.33 0.52
N ILE A 280 11.98 3.38 -0.41
CA ILE A 280 12.78 3.46 -1.61
C ILE A 280 11.99 4.31 -2.62
N LEU A 281 12.55 5.47 -2.97
CA LEU A 281 11.96 6.41 -3.92
C LEU A 281 12.67 6.33 -5.27
N TYR A 282 11.94 6.57 -6.35
CA TYR A 282 12.49 6.73 -7.69
C TYR A 282 12.20 8.10 -8.28
N GLU A 283 13.19 8.66 -8.96
CA GLU A 283 13.09 9.93 -9.68
C GLU A 283 12.30 9.77 -10.98
N PHE A 284 10.98 9.93 -10.92
CA PHE A 284 10.12 9.98 -12.09
C PHE A 284 10.14 11.37 -12.73
N PRO A 285 9.67 11.52 -13.98
CA PRO A 285 9.64 12.82 -14.67
C PRO A 285 8.84 13.93 -13.99
N PHE A 286 7.98 13.58 -13.03
CA PHE A 286 7.13 14.50 -12.29
C PHE A 286 7.49 14.57 -10.79
N GLY A 287 8.66 14.02 -10.40
CA GLY A 287 9.19 14.08 -9.05
C GLY A 287 9.51 12.71 -8.46
N LEU A 288 10.03 12.73 -7.22
CA LEU A 288 10.27 11.51 -6.45
C LEU A 288 8.94 10.87 -6.08
N GLN A 289 8.82 9.57 -6.34
CA GLN A 289 7.68 8.77 -5.90
C GLN A 289 8.18 7.47 -5.27
N GLU A 290 7.40 6.94 -4.34
CA GLU A 290 7.65 5.66 -3.67
C GLU A 290 7.58 4.48 -4.66
N LEU A 291 8.52 3.55 -4.52
CA LEU A 291 8.50 2.24 -5.16
C LEU A 291 8.18 1.11 -4.16
N GLU A 292 8.76 1.18 -2.96
CA GLU A 292 8.67 0.15 -1.93
C GLU A 292 8.93 0.75 -0.54
N GLY A 293 8.04 0.49 0.41
CA GLY A 293 8.21 0.80 1.82
C GLY A 293 8.75 -0.40 2.60
N ILE A 294 9.81 -0.17 3.39
CA ILE A 294 10.44 -1.19 4.24
C ILE A 294 10.24 -0.78 5.68
N ALA A 295 9.27 -1.41 6.34
CA ALA A 295 8.83 -1.06 7.69
C ALA A 295 9.19 -2.14 8.72
N ALA A 296 9.71 -1.72 9.87
CA ALA A 296 9.85 -2.55 11.05
C ALA A 296 8.61 -2.32 11.95
N ARG A 297 7.73 -3.33 12.04
CA ARG A 297 6.37 -3.20 12.63
C ARG A 297 6.24 -3.79 14.04
N GLY A 298 7.35 -4.26 14.63
CA GLY A 298 7.35 -4.93 15.93
C GLY A 298 6.45 -6.17 15.94
N ASP A 299 5.69 -6.36 17.03
CA ASP A 299 4.77 -7.48 17.24
C ASP A 299 3.30 -7.15 16.91
N PHE A 300 3.03 -5.93 16.42
CA PHE A 300 1.67 -5.39 16.36
C PHE A 300 0.71 -6.30 15.59
N ASP A 301 1.05 -6.69 14.37
CA ASP A 301 0.16 -7.43 13.48
C ASP A 301 -0.22 -8.80 14.07
N LEU A 302 0.77 -9.58 14.52
CA LEU A 302 0.52 -10.89 15.14
C LEU A 302 -0.23 -10.76 16.47
N ARG A 303 0.11 -9.77 17.30
CA ARG A 303 -0.58 -9.52 18.59
C ARG A 303 -2.04 -9.16 18.38
N MET A 304 -2.34 -8.32 17.40
CA MET A 304 -3.71 -7.91 17.10
C MET A 304 -4.54 -9.09 16.59
N HIS A 305 -4.00 -9.91 15.67
CA HIS A 305 -4.69 -11.11 15.22
C HIS A 305 -4.85 -12.15 16.33
N GLN A 306 -3.85 -12.34 17.20
CA GLN A 306 -3.97 -13.20 18.38
C GLN A 306 -5.12 -12.75 19.28
N THR A 307 -5.19 -11.44 19.58
CA THR A 307 -6.22 -10.85 20.44
C THR A 307 -7.61 -11.03 19.85
N TYR A 308 -7.80 -10.73 18.57
CA TYR A 308 -9.10 -10.78 17.93
C TYR A 308 -9.56 -12.20 17.58
N SER A 309 -8.64 -13.12 17.29
CA SER A 309 -8.98 -14.51 16.92
C SER A 309 -9.02 -15.47 18.11
N GLY A 310 -8.33 -15.15 19.22
CA GLY A 310 -8.12 -16.04 20.35
C GLY A 310 -7.18 -17.21 20.06
N LYS A 311 -6.53 -17.24 18.88
CA LYS A 311 -5.54 -18.26 18.51
C LYS A 311 -4.14 -17.75 18.81
N SER A 312 -3.28 -18.63 19.35
CA SER A 312 -1.89 -18.29 19.60
C SER A 312 -1.16 -18.03 18.28
N MET A 313 -0.42 -16.93 18.24
CA MET A 313 0.50 -16.53 17.17
C MET A 313 1.96 -16.53 17.68
N GLU A 314 2.22 -17.07 18.87
CA GLU A 314 3.56 -17.09 19.48
C GLU A 314 4.45 -18.13 18.80
N TYR A 315 5.72 -17.78 18.64
CA TYR A 315 6.79 -18.68 18.27
C TYR A 315 7.47 -19.21 19.54
N PHE A 316 7.74 -20.52 19.59
CA PHE A 316 8.58 -21.10 20.64
C PHE A 316 10.00 -21.32 20.10
N ASP A 317 10.96 -20.64 20.72
CA ASP A 317 12.38 -20.78 20.37
C ASP A 317 12.98 -21.99 21.12
N PRO A 318 13.34 -23.09 20.42
CA PRO A 318 13.88 -24.27 21.09
C PRO A 318 15.28 -24.05 21.68
N GLN A 319 16.02 -23.04 21.21
CA GLN A 319 17.38 -22.77 21.69
C GLN A 319 17.35 -21.98 22.99
N THR A 320 16.55 -20.91 23.05
CA THR A 320 16.46 -20.07 24.25
C THR A 320 15.34 -20.50 25.22
N LYS A 321 14.42 -21.37 24.77
CA LYS A 321 13.19 -21.77 25.47
C LYS A 321 12.25 -20.59 25.75
N GLU A 322 12.38 -19.52 24.99
CA GLU A 322 11.53 -18.34 25.07
C GLU A 322 10.31 -18.50 24.16
N LYS A 323 9.27 -17.75 24.48
CA LYS A 323 8.13 -17.53 23.58
C LYS A 323 8.03 -16.05 23.26
N TYR A 324 7.82 -15.74 22.00
CA TYR A 324 7.60 -14.37 21.53
C TYR A 324 6.73 -14.32 20.30
#